data_AF-A0A259GHS5-F1
#
_entry.id   AF-A0A259GHS5-F1
#
_cell.length_a   1.000
_cell.length_b   1.000
_cell.length_c   1.000
_cell.angle_alpha   90.00
_cell.angle_beta   90.00
_cell.angle_gamma   90.00
#
_symmetry.space_group_name_H-M   'P 1'
#
loop_
_entity.id
_entity.type
_entity.pdbx_description
1 polymer ?
#
loop_
_entity_poly.entity_id
_entity_poly.type
_entity_poly.pdbx_seq_one_letter_code
_entity_poly.pdbx_strand_id
1 'polypeptide(L)'
;MNYSQILNQLINQQDLSFEVMQAIMRQVMSGELTPAQISALLVALRMKGETVDEIAAAASVMRELSTKVNVAASRHLIDTCGTGGDGIQTFNVSTTSVFVAAAAGAKVAKHGGRSVSSVCGSADVLEALGVNVNQTPEQVANCINTLGVGFMFAPNHHSAMKHAAPVRKELGVRTMFNLLGPLTNPAHAKNQLLGVFSQSLTGKLAHVLQQLGSEHVMVVCGADGMDEISFSGDTYVAELKNGKVEEYTVNPQQFGLGLHNVSSIKVANALESKNMLLDVLSGKAGAARDIVLLNAGAAIYVAGLTPSLQAGIDHAAHTLDSGKALQKLQELIALTQA
;
A
#
# COMPACT_ATOMS: atom_id res chain seq x y z
N MET A 1 -5.92 -31.92 0.76
CA MET A 1 -7.08 -32.03 1.67
C MET A 1 -8.31 -31.51 0.94
N ASN A 2 -9.49 -32.06 1.24
CA ASN A 2 -10.74 -31.51 0.71
C ASN A 2 -11.22 -30.30 1.54
N TYR A 3 -12.21 -29.58 1.03
CA TYR A 3 -12.72 -28.36 1.67
C TYR A 3 -13.17 -28.58 3.12
N SER A 4 -13.91 -29.65 3.42
CA SER A 4 -14.45 -29.87 4.76
C SER A 4 -13.37 -30.20 5.79
N GLN A 5 -12.31 -30.90 5.40
CA GLN A 5 -11.13 -31.12 6.24
C GLN A 5 -10.43 -29.81 6.59
N ILE A 6 -10.23 -28.94 5.60
CA ILE A 6 -9.59 -27.62 5.79
C ILE A 6 -10.45 -26.75 6.72
N LEU A 7 -11.76 -26.70 6.51
CA LEU A 7 -12.65 -25.93 7.37
C LEU A 7 -12.68 -26.45 8.81
N ASN A 8 -12.72 -27.77 9.01
CA ASN A 8 -12.66 -28.37 10.35
C ASN A 8 -11.35 -28.03 11.07
N GLN A 9 -10.22 -28.05 10.36
CA GLN A 9 -8.92 -27.67 10.91
C GLN A 9 -8.95 -26.20 11.40
N LEU A 10 -9.47 -25.28 10.58
CA LEU A 10 -9.61 -23.88 10.96
C LEU A 10 -10.57 -23.66 12.12
N ILE A 11 -11.72 -24.35 12.15
CA ILE A 11 -12.68 -24.30 13.27
C ILE A 11 -12.02 -24.76 14.58
N ASN A 12 -11.13 -25.74 14.50
CA ASN A 12 -10.33 -26.23 15.63
C ASN A 12 -9.13 -25.33 15.97
N GLN A 13 -9.05 -24.11 15.41
CA GLN A 13 -7.98 -23.14 15.61
C GLN A 13 -6.58 -23.68 15.23
N GLN A 14 -6.51 -24.54 14.21
CA GLN A 14 -5.26 -25.10 13.72
C GLN A 14 -4.81 -24.41 12.44
N ASP A 15 -3.53 -24.09 12.36
CA ASP A 15 -2.92 -23.41 11.22
C ASP A 15 -2.86 -24.31 9.99
N LEU A 16 -3.06 -23.73 8.82
CA LEU A 16 -2.83 -24.40 7.54
C LEU A 16 -1.35 -24.30 7.15
N SER A 17 -0.81 -25.36 6.53
CA SER A 17 0.50 -25.25 5.88
C SER A 17 0.42 -24.33 4.67
N PHE A 18 1.56 -23.80 4.26
CA PHE A 18 1.68 -22.94 3.08
C PHE A 18 1.07 -23.59 1.82
N GLU A 19 1.34 -24.87 1.56
CA GLU A 19 0.84 -25.61 0.39
C GLU A 19 -0.67 -25.81 0.43
N VAL A 20 -1.21 -26.10 1.62
CA VAL A 20 -2.67 -26.28 1.82
C VAL A 20 -3.38 -24.94 1.60
N MET A 21 -2.82 -23.86 2.15
CA MET A 21 -3.37 -22.52 1.99
C MET A 21 -3.31 -22.06 0.53
N GLN A 22 -2.21 -22.33 -0.19
CA GLN A 22 -2.15 -22.07 -1.62
C GLN A 22 -3.21 -22.83 -2.40
N ALA A 23 -3.38 -24.12 -2.13
CA ALA A 23 -4.34 -24.95 -2.85
C ALA A 23 -5.77 -24.45 -2.68
N ILE A 24 -6.19 -24.12 -1.44
CA ILE A 24 -7.53 -23.58 -1.20
C ILE A 24 -7.70 -22.18 -1.78
N MET A 25 -6.66 -21.35 -1.75
CA MET A 25 -6.70 -20.01 -2.33
C MET A 25 -6.87 -20.06 -3.86
N ARG A 26 -6.25 -21.04 -4.54
CA ARG A 26 -6.48 -21.26 -5.99
C ARG A 26 -7.93 -21.60 -6.27
N GLN A 27 -8.57 -22.47 -5.47
CA GLN A 27 -9.99 -22.80 -5.60
C GLN A 27 -10.92 -21.58 -5.40
N VAL A 28 -10.58 -20.70 -4.44
CA VAL A 28 -11.30 -19.42 -4.26
C VAL A 28 -11.16 -18.56 -5.52
N MET A 29 -9.96 -18.46 -6.08
CA MET A 29 -9.64 -17.58 -7.21
C MET A 29 -10.07 -18.13 -8.58
N SER A 30 -10.27 -19.44 -8.72
CA SER A 30 -10.81 -20.09 -9.92
C SER A 30 -12.34 -20.16 -9.93
N GLY A 31 -13.00 -19.82 -8.81
CA GLY A 31 -14.46 -19.89 -8.68
C GLY A 31 -15.00 -21.29 -8.42
N GLU A 32 -14.16 -22.22 -7.95
CA GLU A 32 -14.55 -23.58 -7.59
C GLU A 32 -15.33 -23.65 -6.27
N LEU A 33 -15.13 -22.67 -5.37
CA LEU A 33 -15.87 -22.59 -4.10
C LEU A 33 -17.12 -21.74 -4.22
N THR A 34 -18.20 -22.21 -3.58
CA THR A 34 -19.46 -21.46 -3.45
C THR A 34 -19.28 -20.23 -2.54
N PRO A 35 -20.15 -19.20 -2.66
CA PRO A 35 -20.14 -18.04 -1.76
C PRO A 35 -20.16 -18.40 -0.26
N ALA A 36 -20.96 -19.40 0.13
CA ALA A 36 -21.04 -19.88 1.50
C ALA A 36 -19.72 -20.48 2.00
N GLN A 37 -19.03 -21.22 1.13
CA GLN A 37 -17.72 -21.81 1.46
C GLN A 37 -16.63 -20.76 1.60
N ILE A 38 -16.59 -19.78 0.70
CA ILE A 38 -15.66 -18.65 0.80
C ILE A 38 -15.93 -17.88 2.11
N SER A 39 -17.18 -17.60 2.42
CA SER A 39 -17.57 -16.90 3.65
C SER A 39 -17.10 -17.64 4.90
N ALA A 40 -17.38 -18.94 5.01
CA ALA A 40 -16.96 -19.77 6.14
C ALA A 40 -15.44 -19.84 6.29
N LEU A 41 -14.71 -19.99 5.18
CA LEU A 41 -13.25 -19.98 5.16
C LEU A 41 -12.69 -18.67 5.71
N LEU A 42 -13.20 -17.53 5.24
CA LEU A 42 -12.71 -16.21 5.64
C LEU A 42 -13.01 -15.87 7.10
N VAL A 43 -14.20 -16.25 7.59
CA VAL A 43 -14.55 -16.07 9.00
C VAL A 43 -13.71 -16.96 9.89
N ALA A 44 -13.52 -18.24 9.52
CA ALA A 44 -12.71 -19.17 10.31
C ALA A 44 -11.24 -18.73 10.39
N LEU A 45 -10.64 -18.31 9.27
CA LEU A 45 -9.27 -17.75 9.25
C LEU A 45 -9.14 -16.53 10.17
N ARG A 46 -10.10 -15.60 10.11
CA ARG A 46 -10.10 -14.40 10.94
C ARG A 46 -10.25 -14.73 12.43
N MET A 47 -11.11 -15.68 12.78
CA MET A 47 -11.34 -16.08 14.18
C MET A 47 -10.16 -16.85 14.77
N LYS A 48 -9.42 -17.59 13.93
CA LYS A 48 -8.15 -18.22 14.29
C LYS A 48 -7.03 -17.21 14.46
N GLY A 49 -7.00 -16.20 13.60
CA GLY A 49 -5.87 -15.32 13.40
C GLY A 49 -4.95 -15.92 12.34
N GLU A 50 -4.73 -15.16 11.28
CA GLU A 50 -3.94 -15.60 10.13
C GLU A 50 -2.45 -15.59 10.44
N THR A 51 -1.76 -16.66 10.06
CA THR A 51 -0.30 -16.79 10.21
C THR A 51 0.46 -16.13 9.07
N VAL A 52 1.78 -15.98 9.24
CA VAL A 52 2.67 -15.48 8.17
C VAL A 52 2.58 -16.38 6.93
N ASP A 53 2.65 -17.70 7.11
CA ASP A 53 2.58 -18.67 6.00
C ASP A 53 1.24 -18.62 5.27
N GLU A 54 0.12 -18.49 5.99
CA GLU A 54 -1.20 -18.44 5.38
C GLU A 54 -1.38 -17.16 4.53
N ILE A 55 -0.95 -16.01 5.04
CA ILE A 55 -1.02 -14.74 4.33
C ILE A 55 -0.07 -14.77 3.12
N ALA A 56 1.16 -15.27 3.29
CA ALA A 56 2.14 -15.37 2.21
C ALA A 56 1.64 -16.30 1.09
N ALA A 57 1.06 -17.45 1.43
CA ALA A 57 0.47 -18.39 0.47
C ALA A 57 -0.70 -17.76 -0.29
N ALA A 58 -1.57 -17.02 0.40
CA ALA A 58 -2.69 -16.36 -0.23
C ALA A 58 -2.23 -15.24 -1.19
N ALA A 59 -1.27 -14.42 -0.74
CA ALA A 59 -0.66 -13.37 -1.55
C ALA A 59 0.09 -13.94 -2.75
N SER A 60 0.78 -15.07 -2.62
CA SER A 60 1.51 -15.70 -3.73
C SER A 60 0.57 -16.15 -4.83
N VAL A 61 -0.61 -16.70 -4.49
CA VAL A 61 -1.64 -17.07 -5.48
C VAL A 61 -2.23 -15.84 -6.16
N MET A 62 -2.50 -14.76 -5.41
CA MET A 62 -2.98 -13.51 -6.01
C MET A 62 -1.94 -12.86 -6.92
N ARG A 63 -0.65 -12.94 -6.59
CA ARG A 63 0.45 -12.55 -7.47
C ARG A 63 0.48 -13.46 -8.69
N GLU A 64 0.43 -14.78 -8.55
CA GLU A 64 0.43 -15.73 -9.68
C GLU A 64 -0.62 -15.38 -10.74
N LEU A 65 -1.84 -15.05 -10.30
CA LEU A 65 -2.99 -14.79 -11.17
C LEU A 65 -3.13 -13.32 -11.61
N SER A 66 -2.25 -12.41 -11.17
CA SER A 66 -2.36 -11.00 -11.53
C SER A 66 -1.89 -10.72 -12.96
N THR A 67 -2.56 -9.80 -13.66
CA THR A 67 -2.04 -9.23 -14.91
C THR A 67 -0.79 -8.38 -14.63
N LYS A 68 0.37 -8.81 -15.13
CA LYS A 68 1.68 -8.24 -14.79
C LYS A 68 1.97 -6.91 -15.44
N VAL A 69 2.69 -6.05 -14.73
CA VAL A 69 3.28 -4.82 -15.27
C VAL A 69 4.79 -5.02 -15.36
N ASN A 70 5.31 -5.18 -16.57
CA ASN A 70 6.72 -5.47 -16.81
C ASN A 70 7.52 -4.16 -16.89
N VAL A 71 8.12 -3.76 -15.77
CA VAL A 71 8.99 -2.57 -15.68
C VAL A 71 10.41 -2.93 -16.12
N ALA A 72 11.03 -2.10 -16.98
CA ALA A 72 12.30 -2.45 -17.63
C ALA A 72 13.50 -2.51 -16.68
N ALA A 73 13.47 -1.74 -15.59
CA ALA A 73 14.51 -1.76 -14.57
C ALA A 73 13.91 -1.60 -13.16
N SER A 74 14.15 -2.62 -12.32
CA SER A 74 13.67 -2.73 -10.94
C SER A 74 14.50 -1.93 -9.92
N ARG A 75 15.64 -1.36 -10.33
CA ARG A 75 16.45 -0.51 -9.46
C ARG A 75 15.63 0.70 -9.01
N HIS A 76 15.58 0.94 -7.70
CA HIS A 76 14.78 1.97 -7.04
C HIS A 76 13.27 1.86 -7.27
N LEU A 77 12.78 0.68 -7.70
CA LEU A 77 11.36 0.39 -7.82
C LEU A 77 10.75 0.20 -6.42
N ILE A 78 9.70 0.95 -6.13
CA ILE A 78 9.01 0.95 -4.84
C ILE A 78 7.50 0.99 -5.01
N ASP A 79 6.78 0.38 -4.07
CA ASP A 79 5.35 0.63 -3.85
C ASP A 79 5.13 1.40 -2.54
N THR A 80 4.10 2.24 -2.53
CA THR A 80 3.65 2.98 -1.34
C THR A 80 2.14 2.79 -1.23
N CYS A 81 1.72 1.94 -0.30
CA CYS A 81 0.32 1.59 -0.11
C CYS A 81 0.02 1.30 1.35
N GLY A 82 -1.26 1.41 1.71
CA GLY A 82 -1.76 1.10 3.03
C GLY A 82 -2.79 -0.01 2.94
N THR A 83 -3.00 -0.73 4.05
CA THR A 83 -4.14 -1.65 4.17
C THR A 83 -5.49 -0.90 4.13
N GLY A 84 -5.49 0.40 4.40
CA GLY A 84 -6.67 1.22 4.59
C GLY A 84 -7.47 0.81 5.83
N GLY A 85 -8.58 1.52 6.07
CA GLY A 85 -9.50 1.19 7.17
C GLY A 85 -9.02 1.62 8.55
N ASP A 86 -8.13 2.63 8.61
CA ASP A 86 -7.82 3.38 9.83
C ASP A 86 -9.05 4.14 10.39
N GLY A 87 -9.99 4.52 9.52
CA GLY A 87 -11.20 5.27 9.87
C GLY A 87 -10.95 6.76 10.11
N ILE A 88 -9.76 7.27 9.78
CA ILE A 88 -9.32 8.62 10.19
C ILE A 88 -9.69 9.69 9.14
N GLN A 89 -10.04 9.28 7.91
CA GLN A 89 -10.55 10.16 6.84
C GLN A 89 -9.60 11.34 6.50
N THR A 90 -8.30 11.06 6.43
CA THR A 90 -7.30 12.05 6.00
C THR A 90 -7.30 12.22 4.49
N PHE A 91 -6.69 13.30 3.99
CA PHE A 91 -6.33 13.39 2.57
C PHE A 91 -5.36 12.27 2.16
N ASN A 92 -5.19 12.06 0.86
CA ASN A 92 -4.39 10.95 0.33
C ASN A 92 -2.87 11.19 0.46
N VAL A 93 -2.32 10.99 1.67
CA VAL A 93 -0.90 11.18 2.00
C VAL A 93 0.01 10.28 1.17
N SER A 94 -0.22 8.97 1.14
CA SER A 94 0.56 8.06 0.30
C SER A 94 0.45 8.37 -1.20
N THR A 95 -0.63 8.97 -1.69
CA THR A 95 -0.73 9.40 -3.11
C THR A 95 0.08 10.66 -3.36
N THR A 96 0.05 11.63 -2.43
CA THR A 96 0.88 12.84 -2.52
C THR A 96 2.37 12.48 -2.47
N SER A 97 2.74 11.56 -1.58
CA SER A 97 4.12 11.10 -1.37
C SER A 97 4.74 10.45 -2.60
N VAL A 98 3.93 9.80 -3.45
CA VAL A 98 4.38 9.19 -4.72
C VAL A 98 5.02 10.21 -5.64
N PHE A 99 4.43 11.40 -5.78
CA PHE A 99 4.95 12.42 -6.69
C PHE A 99 6.27 13.02 -6.18
N VAL A 100 6.40 13.17 -4.87
CA VAL A 100 7.64 13.63 -4.23
C VAL A 100 8.73 12.57 -4.40
N ALA A 101 8.46 11.30 -4.09
CA ALA A 101 9.42 10.22 -4.23
C ALA A 101 9.86 10.00 -5.69
N ALA A 102 8.92 10.03 -6.64
CA ALA A 102 9.23 9.91 -8.06
C ALA A 102 10.08 11.09 -8.57
N ALA A 103 9.76 12.32 -8.15
CA ALA A 103 10.55 13.50 -8.48
C ALA A 103 11.97 13.47 -7.86
N ALA A 104 12.15 12.76 -6.75
CA ALA A 104 13.45 12.52 -6.10
C ALA A 104 14.26 11.37 -6.76
N GLY A 105 13.70 10.70 -7.77
CA GLY A 105 14.36 9.66 -8.55
C GLY A 105 13.91 8.22 -8.26
N ALA A 106 12.90 8.02 -7.40
CA ALA A 106 12.32 6.69 -7.19
C ALA A 106 11.49 6.27 -8.41
N LYS A 107 11.36 4.96 -8.62
CA LYS A 107 10.40 4.42 -9.58
C LYS A 107 9.20 3.91 -8.81
N VAL A 108 8.13 4.69 -8.77
CA VAL A 108 6.96 4.36 -7.94
C VAL A 108 5.93 3.59 -8.77
N ALA A 109 5.75 2.32 -8.44
CA ALA A 109 4.71 1.46 -8.98
C ALA A 109 3.57 1.36 -7.98
N LYS A 110 2.75 2.42 -7.88
CA LYS A 110 1.69 2.51 -6.87
C LYS A 110 0.57 1.53 -7.19
N HIS A 111 0.33 0.57 -6.30
CA HIS A 111 -0.87 -0.27 -6.36
C HIS A 111 -1.98 0.36 -5.51
N GLY A 112 -3.18 0.51 -6.08
CA GLY A 112 -4.28 1.15 -5.35
C GLY A 112 -5.66 0.90 -5.96
N GLY A 113 -6.68 1.35 -5.23
CA GLY A 113 -8.08 1.15 -5.60
C GLY A 113 -8.94 2.36 -5.30
N ARG A 114 -10.24 2.19 -5.52
CA ARG A 114 -11.26 3.11 -5.00
C ARG A 114 -11.48 2.87 -3.52
N SER A 115 -11.99 3.88 -2.83
CA SER A 115 -12.32 3.71 -1.43
C SER A 115 -13.41 2.65 -1.20
N VAL A 116 -13.25 1.87 -0.13
CA VAL A 116 -14.30 1.02 0.45
C VAL A 116 -14.79 1.57 1.79
N SER A 117 -13.96 2.34 2.51
CA SER A 117 -14.23 2.83 3.88
C SER A 117 -13.80 4.29 4.15
N SER A 118 -12.93 4.89 3.33
CA SER A 118 -12.58 6.31 3.40
C SER A 118 -13.51 7.17 2.52
N VAL A 119 -13.45 8.49 2.68
CA VAL A 119 -14.17 9.44 1.81
C VAL A 119 -13.54 9.58 0.41
N CYS A 120 -12.27 9.19 0.23
CA CYS A 120 -11.55 9.32 -1.04
C CYS A 120 -10.40 8.28 -1.14
N GLY A 121 -10.48 7.39 -2.12
CA GLY A 121 -9.40 6.44 -2.44
C GLY A 121 -8.33 7.06 -3.33
N SER A 122 -7.21 6.35 -3.50
CA SER A 122 -6.12 6.82 -4.36
C SER A 122 -6.56 6.99 -5.81
N ALA A 123 -7.40 6.09 -6.33
CA ALA A 123 -7.94 6.23 -7.69
C ALA A 123 -8.85 7.46 -7.82
N ASP A 124 -9.68 7.72 -6.81
CA ASP A 124 -10.67 8.80 -6.84
C ASP A 124 -9.98 10.19 -6.87
N VAL A 125 -8.92 10.40 -6.08
CA VAL A 125 -8.15 11.66 -6.11
C VAL A 125 -7.34 11.82 -7.39
N LEU A 126 -6.77 10.74 -7.94
CA LEU A 126 -6.00 10.77 -9.19
C LEU A 126 -6.90 11.13 -10.39
N GLU A 127 -8.10 10.55 -10.46
CA GLU A 127 -9.11 10.94 -11.47
C GLU A 127 -9.52 12.40 -11.31
N ALA A 128 -9.75 12.86 -10.07
CA ALA A 128 -10.06 14.27 -9.81
C ALA A 128 -8.93 15.23 -10.23
N LEU A 129 -7.67 14.77 -10.19
CA LEU A 129 -6.49 15.50 -10.69
C LEU A 129 -6.36 15.47 -12.22
N GLY A 130 -7.10 14.59 -12.90
CA GLY A 130 -7.07 14.43 -14.36
C GLY A 130 -6.18 13.29 -14.86
N VAL A 131 -5.66 12.43 -13.97
CA VAL A 131 -4.91 11.23 -14.36
C VAL A 131 -5.91 10.19 -14.87
N ASN A 132 -5.65 9.62 -16.05
CA ASN A 132 -6.41 8.46 -16.49
C ASN A 132 -5.91 7.22 -15.73
N VAL A 133 -6.71 6.71 -14.79
CA VAL A 133 -6.35 5.53 -13.98
C VAL A 133 -6.62 4.19 -14.68
N ASN A 134 -7.37 4.21 -15.78
CA ASN A 134 -7.74 3.01 -16.55
C ASN A 134 -6.72 2.74 -17.67
N GLN A 135 -5.45 2.60 -17.29
CA GLN A 135 -4.35 2.31 -18.20
C GLN A 135 -4.17 0.78 -18.36
N THR A 136 -3.69 0.36 -19.53
CA THR A 136 -3.24 -1.03 -19.73
C THR A 136 -1.91 -1.27 -19.00
N PRO A 137 -1.54 -2.54 -18.73
CA PRO A 137 -0.26 -2.85 -18.09
C PRO A 137 0.96 -2.27 -18.84
N GLU A 138 0.92 -2.25 -20.17
CA GLU A 138 1.99 -1.70 -21.02
C GLU A 138 2.09 -0.17 -20.86
N GLN A 139 0.95 0.52 -20.80
CA GLN A 139 0.92 1.97 -20.56
C GLN A 139 1.42 2.33 -19.16
N VAL A 140 1.05 1.56 -18.14
CA VAL A 140 1.60 1.74 -16.78
C VAL A 140 3.11 1.52 -16.76
N ALA A 141 3.60 0.46 -17.41
CA ALA A 141 5.03 0.22 -17.54
C ALA A 141 5.74 1.39 -18.24
N ASN A 142 5.14 1.94 -19.30
CA ASN A 142 5.66 3.13 -19.99
C ASN A 142 5.75 4.34 -19.05
N CYS A 143 4.71 4.62 -18.25
CA CYS A 143 4.73 5.72 -17.27
C CYS A 143 5.86 5.54 -16.24
N ILE A 144 6.04 4.34 -15.70
CA ILE A 144 7.11 4.06 -14.73
C ILE A 144 8.49 4.19 -15.37
N ASN A 145 8.67 3.68 -16.59
CA ASN A 145 9.95 3.71 -17.28
C ASN A 145 10.35 5.14 -17.73
N THR A 146 9.39 5.96 -18.12
CA THR A 146 9.64 7.31 -18.66
C THR A 146 9.65 8.39 -17.59
N LEU A 147 8.67 8.36 -16.67
CA LEU A 147 8.46 9.42 -15.68
C LEU A 147 8.91 9.02 -14.28
N GLY A 148 9.12 7.73 -14.01
CA GLY A 148 9.41 7.21 -12.68
C GLY A 148 8.15 6.99 -11.82
N VAL A 149 6.95 7.09 -12.39
CA VAL A 149 5.69 6.89 -11.65
C VAL A 149 4.62 6.24 -12.53
N GLY A 150 3.90 5.28 -11.97
CA GLY A 150 2.70 4.71 -12.57
C GLY A 150 1.71 4.25 -11.51
N PHE A 151 0.42 4.24 -11.89
CA PHE A 151 -0.67 3.79 -11.03
C PHE A 151 -1.27 2.51 -11.58
N MET A 152 -1.30 1.47 -10.75
CA MET A 152 -1.92 0.18 -11.06
C MET A 152 -3.26 0.11 -10.35
N PHE A 153 -4.35 0.27 -11.11
CA PHE A 153 -5.69 0.19 -10.57
C PHE A 153 -6.07 -1.27 -10.30
N ALA A 154 -6.21 -1.64 -9.03
CA ALA A 154 -6.31 -3.03 -8.58
C ALA A 154 -7.36 -3.89 -9.34
N PRO A 155 -8.58 -3.40 -9.66
CA PRO A 155 -9.55 -4.17 -10.43
C PRO A 155 -9.06 -4.59 -11.83
N ASN A 156 -8.17 -3.82 -12.46
CA ASN A 156 -7.63 -4.13 -13.79
C ASN A 156 -6.58 -5.24 -13.74
N HIS A 157 -5.94 -5.45 -12.59
CA HIS A 157 -4.85 -6.42 -12.43
C HIS A 157 -5.26 -7.71 -11.72
N HIS A 158 -6.34 -7.69 -10.93
CA HIS A 158 -6.75 -8.84 -10.11
C HIS A 158 -8.15 -9.34 -10.50
N SER A 159 -8.34 -9.74 -11.76
CA SER A 159 -9.64 -10.18 -12.29
C SER A 159 -10.25 -11.39 -11.55
N ALA A 160 -9.40 -12.28 -11.00
CA ALA A 160 -9.82 -13.41 -10.18
C ALA A 160 -10.57 -12.99 -8.89
N MET A 161 -10.40 -11.74 -8.44
CA MET A 161 -11.14 -11.20 -7.29
C MET A 161 -12.65 -11.15 -7.52
N LYS A 162 -13.15 -11.28 -8.77
CA LYS A 162 -14.59 -11.36 -9.06
C LYS A 162 -15.32 -12.48 -8.29
N HIS A 163 -14.60 -13.53 -7.90
CA HIS A 163 -15.15 -14.66 -7.13
C HIS A 163 -15.26 -14.36 -5.63
N ALA A 164 -14.31 -13.61 -5.06
CA ALA A 164 -14.29 -13.30 -3.62
C ALA A 164 -14.91 -11.94 -3.28
N ALA A 165 -14.92 -10.97 -4.21
CA ALA A 165 -15.38 -9.61 -3.96
C ALA A 165 -16.86 -9.51 -3.54
N PRO A 166 -17.82 -10.24 -4.15
CA PRO A 166 -19.22 -10.22 -3.70
C PRO A 166 -19.37 -10.70 -2.26
N VAL A 167 -18.71 -11.81 -1.91
CA VAL A 167 -18.74 -12.39 -0.56
C VAL A 167 -18.16 -11.42 0.46
N ARG A 168 -17.04 -10.75 0.14
CA ARG A 168 -16.44 -9.72 1.00
C ARG A 168 -17.38 -8.56 1.25
N LYS A 169 -18.11 -8.12 0.20
CA LYS A 169 -19.09 -7.04 0.30
C LYS A 169 -20.26 -7.42 1.20
N GLU A 170 -20.77 -8.65 1.06
CA GLU A 170 -21.86 -9.18 1.89
C GLU A 170 -21.44 -9.37 3.35
N LEU A 171 -20.23 -9.86 3.60
CA LEU A 171 -19.68 -10.02 4.95
C LEU A 171 -19.56 -8.68 5.69
N GLY A 172 -19.20 -7.61 4.99
CA GLY A 172 -19.11 -6.26 5.57
C GLY A 172 -18.06 -6.08 6.68
N VAL A 173 -17.22 -7.09 6.92
CA VAL A 173 -16.17 -7.09 7.94
C VAL A 173 -14.80 -7.30 7.32
N ARG A 174 -13.76 -6.85 8.03
CA ARG A 174 -12.37 -7.09 7.62
C ARG A 174 -12.10 -8.60 7.62
N THR A 175 -11.27 -9.07 6.69
CA THR A 175 -10.77 -10.46 6.61
C THR A 175 -9.31 -10.42 6.16
N MET A 176 -8.65 -11.57 6.05
CA MET A 176 -7.31 -11.66 5.44
C MET A 176 -7.17 -10.89 4.12
N PHE A 177 -8.23 -10.82 3.29
CA PHE A 177 -8.20 -10.05 2.04
C PHE A 177 -7.94 -8.54 2.20
N ASN A 178 -8.19 -7.97 3.38
CA ASN A 178 -7.81 -6.59 3.67
C ASN A 178 -6.30 -6.41 3.84
N LEU A 179 -5.57 -7.50 4.14
CA LEU A 179 -4.12 -7.52 4.23
C LEU A 179 -3.46 -7.77 2.88
N LEU A 180 -4.16 -8.43 1.95
CA LEU A 180 -3.56 -8.92 0.69
C LEU A 180 -3.31 -7.82 -0.35
N GLY A 181 -4.11 -6.76 -0.40
CA GLY A 181 -3.99 -5.72 -1.44
C GLY A 181 -2.57 -5.13 -1.58
N PRO A 182 -1.97 -4.67 -0.47
CA PRO A 182 -0.58 -4.22 -0.48
C PRO A 182 0.45 -5.30 -0.81
N LEU A 183 0.14 -6.56 -0.56
CA LEU A 183 1.08 -7.66 -0.77
C LEU A 183 1.09 -8.15 -2.22
N THR A 184 0.22 -7.65 -3.10
CA THR A 184 0.01 -8.21 -4.44
C THR A 184 0.35 -7.26 -5.58
N ASN A 185 1.29 -6.34 -5.36
CA ASN A 185 1.76 -5.38 -6.37
C ASN A 185 2.08 -6.06 -7.73
N PRO A 186 1.37 -5.72 -8.83
CA PRO A 186 1.55 -6.38 -10.13
C PRO A 186 2.89 -6.13 -10.83
N ALA A 187 3.64 -5.11 -10.39
CA ALA A 187 4.98 -4.78 -10.91
C ALA A 187 6.12 -5.47 -10.13
N HIS A 188 5.79 -6.29 -9.12
CA HIS A 188 6.77 -6.98 -8.28
C HIS A 188 7.81 -6.04 -7.65
N ALA A 189 7.35 -4.86 -7.19
CA ALA A 189 8.19 -3.96 -6.42
C ALA A 189 8.76 -4.69 -5.18
N LYS A 190 10.08 -4.81 -5.12
CA LYS A 190 10.78 -5.46 -3.99
C LYS A 190 10.98 -4.52 -2.82
N ASN A 191 10.87 -3.22 -3.05
CA ASN A 191 10.91 -2.21 -2.01
C ASN A 191 9.51 -1.69 -1.73
N GLN A 192 9.17 -1.45 -0.46
CA GLN A 192 7.81 -1.07 -0.11
C GLN A 192 7.72 -0.26 1.18
N LEU A 193 6.99 0.85 1.14
CA LEU A 193 6.44 1.49 2.34
C LEU A 193 5.00 1.02 2.50
N LEU A 194 4.72 0.28 3.58
CA LEU A 194 3.43 -0.34 3.85
C LEU A 194 2.81 0.20 5.13
N GLY A 195 1.72 0.93 5.00
CA GLY A 195 0.87 1.32 6.10
C GLY A 195 -0.05 0.20 6.60
N VAL A 196 -0.15 0.01 7.92
CA VAL A 196 -1.12 -0.91 8.55
C VAL A 196 -1.96 -0.24 9.62
N PHE A 197 -3.22 -0.65 9.76
CA PHE A 197 -4.16 -0.08 10.75
C PHE A 197 -3.93 -0.56 12.19
N SER A 198 -2.96 -1.44 12.44
CA SER A 198 -2.70 -1.99 13.77
C SER A 198 -1.23 -2.35 13.95
N GLN A 199 -0.67 -1.99 15.11
CA GLN A 199 0.71 -2.32 15.49
C GLN A 199 1.01 -3.82 15.40
N SER A 200 0.05 -4.70 15.73
CA SER A 200 0.27 -6.16 15.67
C SER A 200 0.51 -6.69 14.24
N LEU A 201 0.23 -5.88 13.21
CA LEU A 201 0.45 -6.23 11.81
C LEU A 201 1.84 -5.80 11.30
N THR A 202 2.58 -4.93 11.99
CA THR A 202 3.85 -4.41 11.48
C THR A 202 4.87 -5.54 11.28
N GLY A 203 5.27 -6.21 12.38
CA GLY A 203 6.20 -7.33 12.33
C GLY A 203 5.67 -8.50 11.50
N LYS A 204 4.38 -8.82 11.62
CA LYS A 204 3.74 -9.90 10.86
C LYS A 204 3.87 -9.68 9.35
N LEU A 205 3.50 -8.51 8.83
CA LEU A 205 3.55 -8.25 7.40
C LEU A 205 4.98 -8.02 6.89
N ALA A 206 5.90 -7.55 7.74
CA ALA A 206 7.32 -7.50 7.38
C ALA A 206 7.89 -8.92 7.11
N HIS A 207 7.54 -9.90 7.96
CA HIS A 207 7.90 -11.31 7.72
C HIS A 207 7.19 -11.93 6.52
N VAL A 208 5.92 -11.60 6.28
CA VAL A 208 5.22 -12.03 5.05
C VAL A 208 5.95 -11.51 3.81
N LEU A 209 6.32 -10.22 3.78
CA LEU A 209 7.03 -9.62 2.66
C LEU A 209 8.44 -10.20 2.49
N GLN A 210 9.13 -10.52 3.59
CA GLN A 210 10.39 -11.25 3.57
C GLN A 210 10.25 -12.62 2.87
N GLN A 211 9.26 -13.42 3.26
CA GLN A 211 8.98 -14.73 2.64
C GLN A 211 8.56 -14.61 1.17
N LEU A 212 7.89 -13.51 0.82
CA LEU A 212 7.49 -13.17 -0.55
C LEU A 212 8.63 -12.56 -1.41
N GLY A 213 9.84 -12.43 -0.87
CA GLY A 213 11.05 -12.04 -1.59
C GLY A 213 11.29 -10.53 -1.70
N SER A 214 10.71 -9.71 -0.82
CA SER A 214 11.04 -8.28 -0.72
C SER A 214 12.46 -8.04 -0.19
N GLU A 215 13.04 -6.88 -0.51
CA GLU A 215 14.43 -6.54 -0.20
C GLU A 215 14.55 -5.46 0.88
N HIS A 216 13.90 -4.30 0.68
CA HIS A 216 13.84 -3.22 1.67
C HIS A 216 12.38 -2.80 1.89
N VAL A 217 11.84 -3.03 3.08
CA VAL A 217 10.45 -2.70 3.42
C VAL A 217 10.40 -1.95 4.74
N MET A 218 9.54 -0.94 4.84
CA MET A 218 9.09 -0.40 6.11
C MET A 218 7.59 -0.65 6.25
N VAL A 219 7.19 -1.44 7.24
CA VAL A 219 5.78 -1.59 7.63
C VAL A 219 5.51 -0.69 8.83
N VAL A 220 4.55 0.22 8.70
CA VAL A 220 4.36 1.34 9.65
C VAL A 220 2.93 1.39 10.19
N CYS A 221 2.80 1.75 11.46
CA CYS A 221 1.53 2.04 12.12
C CYS A 221 1.71 3.24 13.04
N GLY A 222 0.97 4.32 12.79
CA GLY A 222 0.90 5.45 13.72
C GLY A 222 0.27 5.02 15.04
N ALA A 223 0.77 5.57 16.16
CA ALA A 223 0.17 5.35 17.49
C ALA A 223 -1.25 5.95 17.60
N ASP A 224 -1.58 6.89 16.72
CA ASP A 224 -2.92 7.45 16.50
C ASP A 224 -3.84 6.55 15.64
N GLY A 225 -3.34 5.40 15.18
CA GLY A 225 -4.06 4.42 14.38
C GLY A 225 -3.95 4.62 12.87
N MET A 226 -3.18 5.62 12.40
CA MET A 226 -2.96 5.85 10.97
C MET A 226 -2.17 4.71 10.33
N ASP A 227 -2.53 4.36 9.11
CA ASP A 227 -1.74 3.48 8.24
C ASP A 227 -0.72 4.29 7.43
N GLU A 228 0.00 5.20 8.10
CA GLU A 228 1.06 6.04 7.55
C GLU A 228 2.11 6.28 8.66
N ILE A 229 3.27 6.85 8.33
CA ILE A 229 4.15 7.44 9.35
C ILE A 229 3.44 8.67 9.90
N SER A 230 3.10 8.63 11.18
CA SER A 230 2.34 9.67 11.85
C SER A 230 3.19 10.92 12.07
N PHE A 231 2.50 12.04 11.99
CA PHE A 231 2.95 13.41 12.24
C PHE A 231 2.36 13.96 13.56
N SER A 232 1.55 13.15 14.26
CA SER A 232 0.91 13.51 15.53
C SER A 232 1.60 12.91 16.75
N GLY A 233 2.47 11.91 16.55
CA GLY A 233 3.21 11.25 17.61
C GLY A 233 4.03 10.07 17.10
N ASP A 234 4.17 9.05 17.95
CA ASP A 234 4.97 7.87 17.64
C ASP A 234 4.41 7.07 16.47
N THR A 235 5.32 6.45 15.72
CA THR A 235 5.02 5.44 14.71
C THR A 235 5.81 4.18 15.01
N TYR A 236 5.11 3.05 15.09
CA TYR A 236 5.72 1.73 15.21
C TYR A 236 6.14 1.25 13.82
N VAL A 237 7.40 0.80 13.70
CA VAL A 237 8.00 0.38 12.44
C VAL A 237 8.54 -1.04 12.58
N ALA A 238 8.25 -1.87 11.59
CA ALA A 238 9.02 -3.09 11.32
C ALA A 238 9.72 -2.92 9.97
N GLU A 239 11.04 -2.84 9.98
CA GLU A 239 11.87 -2.65 8.78
C GLU A 239 12.51 -3.97 8.38
N LEU A 240 12.22 -4.45 7.17
CA LEU A 240 13.00 -5.50 6.52
C LEU A 240 14.13 -4.84 5.74
N LYS A 241 15.38 -5.13 6.08
CA LYS A 241 16.56 -4.66 5.34
C LYS A 241 17.69 -5.67 5.47
N ASN A 242 18.39 -5.93 4.36
CA ASN A 242 19.49 -6.92 4.33
C ASN A 242 19.08 -8.31 4.86
N GLY A 243 17.82 -8.71 4.59
CA GLY A 243 17.28 -10.00 5.01
C GLY A 243 16.97 -10.10 6.51
N LYS A 244 17.01 -9.01 7.27
CA LYS A 244 16.64 -8.97 8.69
C LYS A 244 15.44 -8.05 8.91
N VAL A 245 14.56 -8.45 9.80
CA VAL A 245 13.46 -7.61 10.28
C VAL A 245 13.87 -7.02 11.62
N GLU A 246 13.85 -5.69 11.72
CA GLU A 246 14.10 -4.94 12.96
C GLU A 246 12.87 -4.11 13.29
N GLU A 247 12.49 -4.10 14.58
CA GLU A 247 11.35 -3.32 15.07
C GLU A 247 11.84 -2.15 15.92
N TYR A 248 11.31 -0.96 15.64
CA TYR A 248 11.65 0.27 16.36
C TYR A 248 10.52 1.30 16.28
N THR A 249 10.66 2.39 17.03
CA THR A 249 9.70 3.50 17.04
C THR A 249 10.37 4.76 16.52
N VAL A 250 9.67 5.49 15.66
CA VAL A 250 10.06 6.82 15.21
C VAL A 250 9.07 7.87 15.68
N ASN A 251 9.54 9.10 15.85
CA ASN A 251 8.71 10.24 16.21
C ASN A 251 9.11 11.45 15.34
N PRO A 252 8.15 12.26 14.84
CA PRO A 252 8.43 13.43 13.99
C PRO A 252 9.52 14.37 14.53
N GLN A 253 9.57 14.53 15.86
CA GLN A 253 10.54 15.41 16.52
C GLN A 253 11.99 14.95 16.32
N GLN A 254 12.23 13.65 16.12
CA GLN A 254 13.55 13.11 15.79
C GLN A 254 14.08 13.64 14.45
N PHE A 255 13.17 14.08 13.57
CA PHE A 255 13.49 14.61 12.24
C PHE A 255 13.35 16.14 12.15
N GLY A 256 13.22 16.83 13.29
CA GLY A 256 13.06 18.27 13.34
C GLY A 256 11.66 18.78 12.95
N LEU A 257 10.67 17.90 12.85
CA LEU A 257 9.28 18.26 12.56
C LEU A 257 8.45 18.41 13.84
N GLY A 258 7.55 19.39 13.84
CA GLY A 258 6.61 19.60 14.92
C GLY A 258 5.51 18.53 14.93
N LEU A 259 4.88 18.34 16.10
CA LEU A 259 3.68 17.51 16.21
C LEU A 259 2.46 18.32 15.79
N HIS A 260 1.55 17.67 15.07
CA HIS A 260 0.30 18.27 14.61
C HIS A 260 -0.92 17.46 15.06
N ASN A 261 -2.10 18.08 15.01
CA ASN A 261 -3.34 17.36 15.26
C ASN A 261 -3.80 16.64 13.98
N VAL A 262 -4.18 15.37 14.11
CA VAL A 262 -4.76 14.57 13.01
C VAL A 262 -5.95 15.26 12.34
N SER A 263 -6.75 16.03 13.09
CA SER A 263 -7.88 16.79 12.55
C SER A 263 -7.48 17.84 11.51
N SER A 264 -6.23 18.29 11.49
CA SER A 264 -5.73 19.33 10.58
C SER A 264 -5.63 18.87 9.11
N ILE A 265 -5.67 17.56 8.86
CA ILE A 265 -5.55 16.98 7.52
C ILE A 265 -6.76 16.15 7.11
N LYS A 266 -7.85 16.21 7.89
CA LYS A 266 -9.11 15.55 7.55
C LYS A 266 -9.76 16.23 6.37
N VAL A 267 -10.39 15.42 5.52
CA VAL A 267 -11.12 15.89 4.34
C VAL A 267 -12.50 15.22 4.32
N ALA A 268 -13.49 15.90 3.75
CA ALA A 268 -14.85 15.37 3.64
C ALA A 268 -15.12 14.69 2.29
N ASN A 269 -14.31 14.98 1.26
CA ASN A 269 -14.56 14.52 -0.10
C ASN A 269 -13.28 14.55 -0.96
N ALA A 270 -13.38 14.00 -2.18
CA ALA A 270 -12.27 13.93 -3.12
C ALA A 270 -11.76 15.32 -3.60
N LEU A 271 -12.63 16.33 -3.64
CA LEU A 271 -12.24 17.68 -4.05
C LEU A 271 -11.36 18.36 -3.00
N GLU A 272 -11.70 18.21 -1.72
CA GLU A 272 -10.86 18.68 -0.61
C GLU A 272 -9.52 17.93 -0.56
N SER A 273 -9.52 16.60 -0.76
CA SER A 273 -8.28 15.82 -0.86
C SER A 273 -7.39 16.30 -2.01
N LYS A 274 -7.98 16.54 -3.18
CA LYS A 274 -7.29 17.11 -4.35
C LYS A 274 -6.66 18.47 -4.03
N ASN A 275 -7.43 19.38 -3.43
CA ASN A 275 -6.95 20.73 -3.13
C ASN A 275 -5.79 20.70 -2.11
N MET A 276 -5.92 19.89 -1.05
CA MET A 276 -4.85 19.72 -0.07
C MET A 276 -3.59 19.09 -0.67
N LEU A 277 -3.74 18.09 -1.53
CA LEU A 277 -2.63 17.50 -2.28
C LEU A 277 -1.92 18.55 -3.15
N LEU A 278 -2.66 19.36 -3.91
CA LEU A 278 -2.09 20.43 -4.75
C LEU A 278 -1.38 21.50 -3.91
N ASP A 279 -1.98 21.89 -2.77
CA ASP A 279 -1.36 22.78 -1.79
C ASP A 279 0.01 22.24 -1.36
N VAL A 280 0.10 20.97 -0.96
CA VAL A 280 1.38 20.35 -0.58
C VAL A 280 2.38 20.34 -1.74
N LEU A 281 1.97 19.89 -2.94
CA LEU A 281 2.86 19.82 -4.09
C LEU A 281 3.34 21.21 -4.57
N SER A 282 2.57 22.26 -4.29
CA SER A 282 2.94 23.65 -4.56
C SER A 282 3.92 24.26 -3.54
N GLY A 283 4.28 23.52 -2.49
CA GLY A 283 5.21 23.98 -1.46
C GLY A 283 4.57 24.62 -0.23
N LYS A 284 3.24 24.66 -0.12
CA LYS A 284 2.54 25.29 1.01
C LYS A 284 2.97 24.63 2.32
N ALA A 285 3.50 25.43 3.24
CA ALA A 285 3.90 24.98 4.57
C ALA A 285 2.68 24.57 5.41
N GLY A 286 2.89 23.62 6.33
CA GLY A 286 1.88 23.20 7.30
C GLY A 286 1.82 21.69 7.51
N ALA A 287 0.87 21.25 8.34
CA ALA A 287 0.73 19.88 8.79
C ALA A 287 0.64 18.84 7.66
N ALA A 288 -0.09 19.15 6.58
CA ALA A 288 -0.21 18.29 5.41
C ALA A 288 1.12 18.10 4.67
N ARG A 289 1.97 19.14 4.63
CA ARG A 289 3.32 19.03 4.08
C ARG A 289 4.19 18.14 4.96
N ASP A 290 4.18 18.35 6.26
CA ASP A 290 5.06 17.63 7.19
C ASP A 290 4.81 16.11 7.18
N ILE A 291 3.55 15.67 7.17
CA ILE A 291 3.24 14.23 7.05
C ILE A 291 3.68 13.66 5.69
N VAL A 292 3.59 14.45 4.61
CA VAL A 292 4.08 14.03 3.29
C VAL A 292 5.60 13.94 3.28
N LEU A 293 6.32 14.84 3.95
CA LEU A 293 7.78 14.75 4.05
C LEU A 293 8.24 13.47 4.77
N LEU A 294 7.56 13.09 5.85
CA LEU A 294 7.82 11.83 6.56
C LEU A 294 7.63 10.61 5.65
N ASN A 295 6.48 10.50 4.99
CA ASN A 295 6.13 9.33 4.19
C ASN A 295 6.87 9.28 2.84
N ALA A 296 7.03 10.41 2.15
CA ALA A 296 7.86 10.50 0.95
C ALA A 296 9.33 10.26 1.27
N GLY A 297 9.83 10.78 2.40
CA GLY A 297 11.20 10.55 2.84
C GLY A 297 11.48 9.08 3.12
N ALA A 298 10.55 8.39 3.78
CA ALA A 298 10.62 6.94 3.96
C ALA A 298 10.58 6.19 2.62
N ALA A 299 9.72 6.60 1.67
CA ALA A 299 9.70 6.00 0.34
C ALA A 299 11.03 6.19 -0.42
N ILE A 300 11.66 7.37 -0.34
CA ILE A 300 12.96 7.65 -0.96
C ILE A 300 14.07 6.79 -0.32
N TYR A 301 14.05 6.68 1.01
CA TYR A 301 14.98 5.86 1.77
C TYR A 301 14.84 4.38 1.43
N VAL A 302 13.62 3.84 1.44
CA VAL A 302 13.30 2.46 1.12
C VAL A 302 13.57 2.13 -0.36
N ALA A 303 13.46 3.11 -1.26
CA ALA A 303 13.90 2.95 -2.64
C ALA A 303 15.44 2.85 -2.78
N GLY A 304 16.21 3.05 -1.71
CA GLY A 304 17.67 2.99 -1.71
C GLY A 304 18.34 4.21 -2.34
N LEU A 305 17.67 5.36 -2.34
CA LEU A 305 18.22 6.63 -2.85
C LEU A 305 18.99 7.42 -1.80
N THR A 306 18.74 7.15 -0.52
CA THR A 306 19.41 7.80 0.61
C THR A 306 19.85 6.76 1.64
N PRO A 307 20.89 7.05 2.45
CA PRO A 307 21.44 6.08 3.40
C PRO A 307 20.61 5.94 4.69
N SER A 308 19.73 6.90 4.99
CA SER A 308 18.93 6.94 6.21
C SER A 308 17.57 7.59 5.98
N LEU A 309 16.65 7.35 6.91
CA LEU A 309 15.32 7.98 6.92
C LEU A 309 15.41 9.51 6.99
N GLN A 310 16.27 10.07 7.86
CA GLN A 310 16.52 11.52 7.92
C GLN A 310 16.95 12.07 6.55
N ALA A 311 17.95 11.46 5.91
CA ALA A 311 18.42 11.92 4.61
C ALA A 311 17.32 11.79 3.53
N GLY A 312 16.44 10.79 3.65
CA GLY A 312 15.24 10.66 2.82
C GLY A 312 14.27 11.83 2.99
N ILE A 313 13.97 12.21 4.25
CA ILE A 313 13.10 13.34 4.59
C ILE A 313 13.69 14.66 4.08
N ASP A 314 15.00 14.87 4.28
CA ASP A 314 15.69 16.06 3.78
C ASP A 314 15.62 16.14 2.25
N HIS A 315 15.80 15.02 1.55
CA HIS A 315 15.68 14.95 0.10
C HIS A 315 14.25 15.18 -0.39
N ALA A 316 13.24 14.66 0.34
CA ALA A 316 11.83 14.94 0.07
C ALA A 316 11.54 16.44 0.18
N ALA A 317 12.06 17.11 1.21
CA ALA A 317 11.87 18.54 1.42
C ALA A 317 12.47 19.36 0.27
N HIS A 318 13.73 19.11 -0.10
CA HIS A 318 14.38 19.78 -1.23
C HIS A 318 13.63 19.55 -2.56
N THR A 319 13.16 18.32 -2.79
CA THR A 319 12.43 17.95 -4.01
C THR A 319 11.10 18.69 -4.10
N LEU A 320 10.34 18.72 -2.99
CA LEU A 320 9.07 19.41 -2.90
C LEU A 320 9.24 20.92 -3.08
N ASP A 321 10.20 21.53 -2.39
CA ASP A 321 10.48 22.98 -2.47
C ASP A 321 10.98 23.42 -3.85
N SER A 322 11.62 22.51 -4.61
CA SER A 322 12.03 22.79 -5.99
C SER A 322 10.88 22.83 -7.01
N GLY A 323 9.65 22.46 -6.60
CA GLY A 323 8.48 22.39 -7.48
C GLY A 323 8.44 21.16 -8.40
N LYS A 324 9.49 20.31 -8.39
CA LYS A 324 9.58 19.11 -9.24
C LYS A 324 8.47 18.10 -8.97
N ALA A 325 7.96 18.01 -7.74
CA ALA A 325 6.88 17.09 -7.40
C ALA A 325 5.56 17.48 -8.11
N LEU A 326 5.24 18.79 -8.17
CA LEU A 326 4.09 19.29 -8.92
C LEU A 326 4.26 19.07 -10.43
N GLN A 327 5.46 19.34 -10.96
CA GLN A 327 5.78 19.06 -12.36
C GLN A 327 5.58 17.57 -12.69
N LYS A 328 6.00 16.67 -11.80
CA LYS A 328 5.84 15.21 -11.98
C LYS A 328 4.37 14.79 -12.12
N LEU A 329 3.49 15.39 -11.32
CA LEU A 329 2.04 15.19 -11.47
C LEU A 329 1.54 15.66 -12.84
N GLN A 330 1.95 16.85 -13.28
CA GLN A 330 1.54 17.40 -14.58
C GLN A 330 2.01 16.53 -15.76
N GLU A 331 3.25 16.04 -15.71
CA GLU A 331 3.80 15.10 -16.69
C GLU A 331 2.98 13.80 -16.76
N LEU A 332 2.60 13.24 -15.60
CA LEU A 332 1.77 12.04 -15.55
C LEU A 332 0.37 12.28 -16.13
N ILE A 333 -0.25 13.42 -15.80
CA ILE A 333 -1.55 13.80 -16.39
C ILE A 333 -1.44 13.87 -17.91
N ALA A 334 -0.43 14.57 -18.42
CA ALA A 334 -0.23 14.72 -19.86
C ALA A 334 -0.01 13.36 -20.56
N LEU A 335 0.83 12.49 -19.98
CA LEU A 335 1.17 11.20 -20.59
C LEU A 335 -0.02 10.22 -20.59
N THR A 336 -0.85 10.23 -19.55
CA THR A 336 -1.97 9.26 -19.43
C THR A 336 -3.21 9.66 -20.23
N GLN A 337 -3.25 10.91 -20.71
CA GLN A 337 -4.30 11.44 -21.58
C GLN A 337 -3.94 11.45 -23.07
N ALA A 338 -2.66 11.20 -23.41
CA ALA A 338 -2.16 11.10 -24.78
C ALA A 338 -2.51 9.74 -25.41
#